data_AF-A0A2H6G3J6-F1
#
_entry.id   AF-A0A2H6G3J6-F1
#
_cell.length_a   1.000
_cell.length_b   1.000
_cell.length_c   1.000
_cell.angle_alpha   90.00
_cell.angle_beta   90.00
_cell.angle_gamma   90.00
#
_symmetry.space_group_name_H-M   'P 1'
#
loop_
_entity.id
_entity.type
_entity.pdbx_description
1 polymer ?
#
loop_
_entity_poly.entity_id
_entity_poly.type
_entity_poly.pdbx_seq_one_letter_code
_entity_poly.pdbx_strand_id
1 'polypeptide(L)'
;MAFIADFSDPDAAEEAVLAALASHQKVMGFGHRVYRESDPRNVLIKAWSKRLSDETGDSRLFTVSERIEQVMWREKKLFANLDFYSASVYYFLAIPVSLYTPVFVCARMSGWAAHVIEQRQHNRLIRPAANYIGPDKRSFVPLEKR
;
A
#
# COMPACT_ATOMS: atom_id res chain seq x y z
N MET A 1 7.09 1.42 5.13
CA MET A 1 8.45 1.75 5.60
C MET A 1 8.56 3.18 6.11
N ALA A 2 8.32 4.22 5.30
CA ALA A 2 8.47 5.61 5.73
C ALA A 2 7.70 5.96 7.02
N PHE A 3 6.51 5.39 7.23
CA PHE A 3 5.74 5.62 8.45
C PHE A 3 6.28 4.90 9.69
N ILE A 4 6.95 3.75 9.54
CA ILE A 4 7.31 2.86 10.67
C ILE A 4 8.80 2.87 11.01
N ALA A 5 9.65 3.41 10.12
CA ALA A 5 11.10 3.26 10.20
C ALA A 5 11.69 3.85 11.48
N ASP A 6 11.16 5.00 11.90
CA ASP A 6 11.74 5.85 12.94
C ASP A 6 11.24 5.51 14.35
N PHE A 7 10.22 4.64 14.48
CA PHE A 7 9.72 4.26 15.79
C PHE A 7 10.61 3.19 16.43
N SER A 8 11.24 3.52 17.55
CA SER A 8 11.97 2.57 18.39
C SER A 8 11.12 1.96 19.51
N ASP A 9 9.95 2.54 19.77
CA ASP A 9 9.06 2.17 20.85
C ASP A 9 7.63 1.94 20.32
N PRO A 10 6.97 0.81 20.64
CA PRO A 10 5.59 0.55 20.26
C PRO A 10 4.58 1.58 20.80
N ASP A 11 4.80 2.15 21.99
CA ASP A 11 3.85 3.12 22.55
C ASP A 11 3.94 4.46 21.80
N ALA A 12 5.15 4.93 21.49
CA ALA A 12 5.35 6.07 20.59
C ALA A 12 4.71 5.86 19.20
N ALA A 13 4.75 4.62 18.68
CA ALA A 13 4.11 4.29 17.40
C ALA A 13 2.57 4.36 17.50
N GLU A 14 1.97 3.93 18.61
CA GLU A 14 0.54 4.09 18.85
C GLU A 14 0.14 5.57 18.91
N GLU A 15 0.85 6.39 19.68
CA GLU A 15 0.58 7.82 19.79
C GLU A 15 0.58 8.50 18.42
N ALA A 16 1.57 8.18 17.57
CA ALA A 16 1.66 8.71 16.22
C ALA A 16 0.50 8.25 15.32
N VAL A 17 0.09 6.98 15.42
CA VAL A 17 -1.10 6.49 14.69
C VAL A 17 -2.36 7.22 15.15
N LEU A 18 -2.56 7.38 16.46
CA LEU A 18 -3.72 8.09 16.99
C LEU A 18 -3.75 9.55 16.53
N ALA A 19 -2.61 10.23 16.53
CA ALA A 19 -2.49 11.59 16.00
C ALA A 19 -2.80 11.67 14.49
N ALA A 20 -2.31 10.71 13.70
CA ALA A 20 -2.62 10.61 12.28
C ALA A 20 -4.13 10.38 12.05
N LEU A 21 -4.76 9.52 12.83
CA LEU A 21 -6.20 9.25 12.74
C LEU A 21 -7.05 10.46 13.16
N ALA A 22 -6.64 11.18 14.20
CA ALA A 22 -7.31 12.41 14.66
C ALA A 22 -7.24 13.54 13.62
N SER A 23 -6.15 13.61 12.86
CA SER A 23 -5.96 14.57 11.77
C SER A 23 -6.49 14.09 10.41
N HIS A 24 -7.25 12.98 10.38
CA HIS A 24 -7.78 12.35 9.17
C HIS A 24 -6.70 11.98 8.12
N GLN A 25 -5.46 11.81 8.55
CA GLN A 25 -4.40 11.31 7.70
C GLN A 25 -4.57 9.81 7.43
N LYS A 26 -4.21 9.41 6.21
CA LYS A 26 -4.30 8.01 5.79
C LYS A 26 -3.07 7.24 6.25
N VAL A 27 -3.27 6.26 7.13
CA VAL A 27 -2.25 5.27 7.48
C VAL A 27 -2.16 4.22 6.36
N MET A 28 -1.01 4.17 5.69
CA MET A 28 -0.78 3.25 4.56
C MET A 28 -0.61 1.80 5.03
N GLY A 29 -1.00 0.83 4.19
CA GLY A 29 -0.93 -0.60 4.50
C GLY A 29 -2.17 -1.19 5.18
N PHE A 30 -3.25 -0.41 5.33
CA PHE A 30 -4.49 -0.85 5.96
C PHE A 30 -5.71 -0.77 5.03
N GLY A 31 -6.59 -1.75 5.18
CA GLY A 31 -7.78 -1.93 4.36
C GLY A 31 -7.48 -2.41 2.94
N HIS A 32 -8.55 -2.75 2.22
CA HIS A 32 -8.48 -3.19 0.84
C HIS A 32 -9.72 -2.74 0.06
N ARG A 33 -9.59 -2.49 -1.25
CA ARG A 33 -10.71 -2.11 -2.12
C ARG A 33 -11.71 -3.26 -2.33
N VAL A 34 -11.23 -4.49 -2.25
CA VAL A 34 -11.99 -5.72 -2.56
C VAL A 34 -12.23 -6.60 -1.34
N TYR A 35 -11.23 -6.76 -0.46
CA TYR A 35 -11.36 -7.63 0.71
C TYR A 35 -12.08 -6.88 1.82
N ARG A 36 -12.94 -7.59 2.56
CA ARG A 36 -13.78 -6.99 3.61
C ARG A 36 -13.32 -7.35 5.02
N GLU A 37 -12.77 -8.53 5.20
CA GLU A 37 -12.45 -9.07 6.54
C GLU A 37 -10.94 -9.23 6.77
N SER A 38 -10.22 -9.75 5.79
CA SER A 38 -8.77 -9.89 5.85
C SER A 38 -8.15 -9.94 4.44
N ASP A 39 -6.87 -9.59 4.35
CA ASP A 39 -6.04 -9.91 3.20
C ASP A 39 -5.34 -11.25 3.46
N PRO A 40 -5.62 -12.33 2.71
CA PRO A 40 -5.04 -13.64 2.96
C PRO A 40 -3.50 -13.63 2.82
N ARG A 41 -2.95 -12.68 2.07
CA ARG A 41 -1.50 -12.54 1.85
C ARG A 41 -0.81 -11.95 3.08
N ASN A 42 -1.53 -11.16 3.88
CA ASN A 42 -1.03 -10.60 5.13
C ASN A 42 -0.68 -11.69 6.14
N VAL A 43 -1.48 -12.76 6.21
CA VAL A 43 -1.25 -13.90 7.13
C VAL A 43 0.12 -14.53 6.89
N LEU A 44 0.47 -14.76 5.63
CA LEU A 44 1.76 -15.35 5.26
C LEU A 44 2.92 -14.38 5.49
N ILE A 45 2.79 -13.14 5.03
CA ILE A 45 3.90 -12.17 5.10
C ILE A 45 4.19 -11.72 6.54
N LYS A 46 3.18 -11.65 7.41
CA LYS A 46 3.35 -11.39 8.85
C LYS A 46 4.16 -12.50 9.52
N ALA A 47 3.88 -13.77 9.19
CA ALA A 47 4.63 -14.91 9.73
C ALA A 47 6.11 -14.86 9.31
N TRP A 48 6.39 -14.53 8.04
CA TRP A 48 7.75 -14.32 7.57
C TRP A 48 8.45 -13.12 8.21
N SER A 49 7.73 -12.02 8.40
CA SER A 49 8.27 -10.84 9.10
C SER A 49 8.68 -11.19 10.52
N LYS A 50 7.87 -11.96 11.25
CA LYS A 50 8.20 -12.42 12.59
C LYS A 50 9.45 -13.29 12.59
N ARG A 51 9.48 -14.28 11.69
CA ARG A 51 10.60 -15.21 11.58
C ARG A 51 11.93 -14.49 11.29
N LEU A 52 11.93 -13.54 10.36
CA LEU A 52 13.12 -12.77 10.00
C LEU A 52 13.56 -11.83 11.14
N SER A 53 12.61 -11.25 11.87
CA SER A 53 12.90 -10.52 13.12
C SER A 53 13.64 -11.42 14.12
N ASP A 54 13.14 -12.64 14.33
CA ASP A 54 13.75 -13.61 15.25
C ASP A 54 15.15 -14.05 14.76
N GLU A 55 15.33 -14.28 13.46
CA GLU A 55 16.62 -14.70 12.85
C GLU A 55 17.68 -13.59 12.84
N THR A 56 17.28 -12.33 12.66
CA THR A 56 18.21 -11.18 12.66
C THR A 56 18.52 -10.66 14.07
N GLY A 57 17.71 -11.02 15.07
CA GLY A 57 17.79 -10.47 16.42
C GLY A 57 17.26 -9.04 16.55
N ASP A 58 16.68 -8.45 15.49
CA ASP A 58 16.01 -7.16 15.51
C ASP A 58 14.49 -7.34 15.56
N SER A 59 13.92 -7.24 16.76
CA SER A 59 12.46 -7.32 16.98
C SER A 59 11.75 -5.98 16.85
N ARG A 60 12.47 -4.86 16.80
CA ARG A 60 11.91 -3.51 16.94
C ARG A 60 10.80 -3.24 15.93
N LEU A 61 11.12 -3.43 14.64
CA LEU A 61 10.17 -3.15 13.57
C LEU A 61 8.97 -4.11 13.55
N PHE A 62 9.17 -5.36 13.96
CA PHE A 62 8.05 -6.31 14.04
C PHE A 62 7.09 -5.92 15.18
N THR A 63 7.61 -5.62 16.37
CA THR A 63 6.79 -5.22 17.53
C THR A 63 6.06 -3.90 17.28
N VAL A 64 6.72 -2.91 16.68
CA VAL A 64 6.08 -1.66 16.25
C VAL A 64 4.96 -1.93 15.25
N SER A 65 5.22 -2.75 14.23
CA SER A 65 4.22 -3.08 13.21
C SER A 65 3.00 -3.78 13.82
N GLU A 66 3.22 -4.70 14.75
CA GLU A 66 2.13 -5.40 15.44
C GLU A 66 1.29 -4.46 16.31
N ARG A 67 1.92 -3.52 17.01
CA ARG A 67 1.19 -2.52 17.79
C ARG A 67 0.33 -1.63 16.91
N ILE A 68 0.88 -1.15 15.80
CA ILE A 68 0.12 -0.35 14.81
C ILE A 68 -1.06 -1.15 14.25
N GLU A 69 -0.88 -2.43 13.93
CA GLU A 69 -1.96 -3.32 13.46
C GLU A 69 -3.10 -3.43 14.49
N GLN A 70 -2.77 -3.63 15.76
CA GLN A 70 -3.75 -3.70 16.85
C GLN A 70 -4.53 -2.39 17.00
N VAL A 71 -3.85 -1.24 16.96
CA VAL A 71 -4.48 0.08 17.06
C VAL A 71 -5.40 0.33 15.88
N MET A 72 -4.97 0.05 14.65
CA MET A 72 -5.80 0.23 13.45
C MET A 72 -7.07 -0.65 13.48
N TRP A 73 -6.98 -1.86 14.01
CA TRP A 73 -8.15 -2.70 14.23
C TRP A 73 -9.07 -2.17 15.34
N ARG A 74 -8.50 -1.69 16.45
CA ARG A 74 -9.25 -1.13 17.57
C ARG A 74 -10.04 0.12 17.14
N GLU A 75 -9.38 1.07 16.50
CA GLU A 75 -9.92 2.40 16.19
C GLU A 75 -10.77 2.44 14.92
N LYS A 76 -10.38 1.69 13.87
CA LYS A 76 -10.99 1.81 12.54
C LYS A 76 -11.54 0.51 11.97
N LYS A 77 -11.33 -0.63 12.65
CA LYS A 77 -11.68 -1.97 12.12
C LYS A 77 -11.06 -2.24 10.75
N LEU A 78 -9.85 -1.72 10.53
CA LEU A 78 -9.10 -1.96 9.30
C LEU A 78 -8.01 -3.01 9.56
N PHE A 79 -8.05 -4.08 8.77
CA PHE A 79 -7.01 -5.10 8.75
C PHE A 79 -5.78 -4.62 7.96
N ALA A 80 -4.60 -5.14 8.30
CA ALA A 80 -3.39 -4.92 7.51
C ALA A 80 -3.47 -5.69 6.17
N ASN A 81 -3.06 -5.04 5.09
CA ASN A 81 -2.90 -5.67 3.78
C ASN A 81 -1.46 -6.13 3.57
N LEU A 82 -1.21 -6.85 2.47
CA LEU A 82 0.12 -7.37 2.12
C LEU A 82 1.26 -6.34 2.28
N ASP A 83 1.03 -5.09 1.90
CA ASP A 83 2.09 -4.07 1.80
C ASP A 83 2.65 -3.68 3.18
N PHE A 84 1.86 -3.86 4.26
CA PHE A 84 2.24 -3.43 5.59
C PHE A 84 3.44 -4.22 6.13
N TYR A 85 3.29 -5.54 6.33
CA TYR A 85 4.40 -6.40 6.80
C TYR A 85 5.42 -6.72 5.70
N SER A 86 5.12 -6.46 4.42
CA SER A 86 6.15 -6.50 3.38
C SER A 86 7.27 -5.50 3.66
N ALA A 87 6.96 -4.36 4.30
CA ALA A 87 7.95 -3.34 4.60
C ALA A 87 9.03 -3.83 5.59
N SER A 88 8.63 -4.53 6.63
CA SER A 88 9.54 -5.12 7.63
C SER A 88 10.28 -6.32 7.07
N VAL A 89 9.62 -7.19 6.28
CA VAL A 89 10.30 -8.30 5.58
C VAL A 89 11.44 -7.80 4.72
N TYR A 90 11.20 -6.82 3.84
CA TYR A 90 12.26 -6.29 2.97
C TYR A 90 13.37 -5.57 3.76
N TYR A 91 13.03 -4.94 4.88
CA TYR A 91 14.02 -4.34 5.77
C TYR A 91 14.94 -5.40 6.38
N PHE A 92 14.38 -6.50 6.91
CA PHE A 92 15.18 -7.57 7.49
C PHE A 92 16.04 -8.31 6.46
N LEU A 93 15.63 -8.29 5.18
CA LEU A 93 16.43 -8.77 4.06
C LEU A 93 17.48 -7.75 3.56
N ALA A 94 17.64 -6.62 4.26
CA ALA A 94 18.54 -5.52 3.90
C ALA A 94 18.32 -4.96 2.48
N ILE A 95 17.07 -5.02 1.99
CA ILE A 95 16.72 -4.44 0.69
C ILE A 95 16.56 -2.92 0.88
N PRO A 96 17.23 -2.08 0.09
CA PRO A 96 16.99 -0.63 0.10
C PRO A 96 15.53 -0.28 -0.18
N VAL A 97 14.98 0.70 0.53
CA VAL A 97 13.57 1.12 0.39
C VAL A 97 13.21 1.52 -1.05
N SER A 98 14.15 2.13 -1.78
CA SER A 98 14.00 2.48 -3.20
C SER A 98 13.80 1.25 -4.11
N LEU A 99 14.16 0.05 -3.65
CA LEU A 99 14.02 -1.20 -4.39
C LEU A 99 12.78 -2.01 -4.05
N TYR A 100 11.93 -1.56 -3.10
CA TYR A 100 10.70 -2.28 -2.73
C TYR A 100 9.74 -2.41 -3.93
N THR A 101 9.53 -1.33 -4.67
CA THR A 101 8.67 -1.34 -5.87
C THR A 101 9.28 -2.13 -7.03
N PRO A 102 10.59 -2.04 -7.32
CA PRO A 102 11.26 -2.95 -8.26
C PRO A 102 11.09 -4.45 -7.93
N VAL A 103 11.17 -4.87 -6.66
CA VAL A 103 10.91 -6.26 -6.26
C VAL A 103 9.47 -6.67 -6.61
N PHE A 104 8.50 -5.78 -6.38
CA PHE A 104 7.12 -6.00 -6.79
C PHE A 104 6.98 -6.18 -8.30
N VAL A 105 7.70 -5.40 -9.12
CA VAL A 105 7.71 -5.52 -10.58
C VAL A 105 8.18 -6.92 -10.99
N CYS A 106 9.29 -7.39 -10.43
CA CYS A 106 9.81 -8.74 -10.71
C CYS A 106 8.77 -9.83 -10.40
N ALA A 107 8.08 -9.72 -9.27
CA ALA A 107 7.04 -10.68 -8.88
C ALA A 107 5.78 -10.58 -9.77
N ARG A 108 5.33 -9.37 -10.10
CA ARG A 108 4.05 -9.14 -10.79
C ARG A 108 4.14 -9.29 -12.31
N MET A 109 5.33 -9.23 -12.88
CA MET A 109 5.56 -9.38 -14.31
C MET A 109 4.95 -10.66 -14.89
N SER A 110 4.97 -11.75 -14.12
CA SER A 110 4.32 -13.02 -14.52
C SER A 110 2.82 -12.87 -14.75
N GLY A 111 2.10 -12.22 -13.83
CA GLY A 111 0.67 -11.94 -13.95
C GLY A 111 0.36 -10.96 -15.07
N TRP A 112 1.19 -9.93 -15.27
CA TRP A 112 1.04 -9.01 -16.40
C TRP A 112 1.20 -9.73 -17.74
N ALA A 113 2.23 -10.57 -17.88
CA ALA A 113 2.46 -11.35 -19.09
C ALA A 113 1.30 -12.31 -19.37
N ALA A 114 0.79 -13.00 -18.35
CA ALA A 114 -0.37 -13.88 -18.46
C ALA A 114 -1.61 -13.11 -18.97
N HIS A 115 -1.95 -11.98 -18.35
CA HIS A 115 -3.10 -11.17 -18.78
C HIS A 115 -2.93 -10.60 -20.20
N VAL A 116 -1.71 -10.29 -20.64
CA VAL A 116 -1.46 -9.89 -22.04
C VAL A 116 -1.71 -11.04 -23.00
N ILE A 117 -1.31 -12.27 -22.66
CA ILE A 117 -1.59 -13.46 -23.46
C ILE A 117 -3.10 -13.71 -23.54
N GLU A 118 -3.81 -13.67 -22.41
CA GLU A 118 -5.27 -13.81 -22.35
C GLU A 118 -5.98 -12.77 -23.22
N GLN A 119 -5.57 -11.50 -23.12
CA GLN A 119 -6.12 -10.41 -23.94
C GLN A 119 -5.86 -10.63 -25.43
N ARG A 120 -4.69 -11.16 -25.82
CA ARG A 120 -4.39 -11.44 -27.24
C ARG A 120 -5.24 -12.58 -27.80
N GLN A 121 -5.58 -13.58 -26.98
CA GLN A 121 -6.44 -14.70 -27.37
C GLN A 121 -7.91 -14.28 -27.47
N HIS A 122 -8.38 -13.41 -26.58
CA HIS A 122 -9.77 -12.94 -26.52
C HIS A 122 -9.85 -11.42 -26.56
N ASN A 123 -9.48 -10.83 -27.70
CA ASN A 123 -9.17 -9.41 -27.79
C ASN A 123 -10.42 -8.49 -27.86
N ARG A 124 -10.96 -8.16 -26.69
CA ARG A 124 -11.97 -7.10 -26.53
C ARG A 124 -11.36 -5.87 -25.87
N LEU A 125 -11.26 -4.78 -26.62
CA LEU A 125 -10.74 -3.50 -26.11
C LEU A 125 -11.76 -2.80 -25.20
N ILE A 126 -11.28 -2.24 -24.09
CA ILE A 126 -12.04 -1.25 -23.33
C ILE A 126 -12.03 0.07 -24.11
N ARG A 127 -13.21 0.68 -24.27
CA ARG A 127 -13.38 2.01 -24.88
C ARG A 127 -14.05 2.94 -23.86
N PRO A 128 -13.29 3.60 -22.97
CA PRO A 128 -13.85 4.50 -21.99
C PRO A 128 -14.51 5.72 -22.66
N ALA A 129 -15.65 6.15 -22.14
CA ALA A 129 -16.27 7.42 -22.48
C ALA A 129 -16.09 8.41 -21.32
N ALA A 130 -16.17 9.71 -21.61
CA ALA A 130 -16.05 10.76 -20.61
C ALA A 130 -17.30 11.65 -20.62
N ASN A 131 -17.71 12.11 -19.43
CA ASN A 131 -18.71 13.15 -19.28
C ASN A 131 -18.04 14.51 -19.50
N TYR A 132 -18.48 15.26 -20.51
CA TYR A 132 -17.98 16.60 -20.75
C TYR A 132 -18.59 17.57 -19.73
N ILE A 133 -17.75 18.13 -18.86
CA ILE A 133 -18.10 19.17 -17.86
C ILE A 133 -17.43 20.50 -18.18
N GLY A 134 -16.92 20.63 -19.40
CA GLY A 134 -16.32 21.86 -19.89
C GLY A 134 -17.37 22.90 -20.26
N PRO A 135 -16.93 24.09 -20.68
CA PRO A 135 -17.83 25.12 -21.18
C PRO A 135 -18.59 24.66 -22.42
N ASP A 136 -19.76 25.24 -22.67
CA ASP A 136 -20.37 25.14 -23.99
C ASP A 136 -19.47 25.74 -25.08
N LYS A 137 -19.82 25.46 -26.34
CA LYS A 137 -19.13 26.01 -27.51
C LYS A 137 -19.03 27.54 -27.39
N ARG A 138 -17.79 28.05 -27.35
CA ARG A 138 -17.50 29.48 -27.29
C ARG A 138 -17.08 30.00 -28.66
N SER A 139 -17.42 31.24 -28.95
CA SER A 139 -16.86 31.96 -30.09
C SER A 139 -15.38 32.23 -29.87
N PHE A 140 -14.59 32.15 -30.94
CA PHE A 140 -13.17 32.47 -30.91
C PHE A 140 -12.96 33.97 -30.66
N VAL A 141 -12.03 34.32 -29.77
CA VAL A 141 -11.62 35.71 -29.50
C VAL A 141 -10.22 35.94 -30.10
N PRO A 142 -10.10 36.79 -31.13
CA PRO A 142 -8.81 37.20 -31.71
C PRO A 142 -7.87 37.77 -30.64
N LEU A 143 -6.56 37.62 -30.81
CA LEU A 143 -5.56 37.96 -29.81
C LEU A 143 -5.67 39.41 -29.32
N GLU A 144 -5.98 40.33 -30.23
CA GLU A 144 -6.10 41.77 -29.96
C GLU A 144 -7.34 42.13 -29.11
N LYS A 145 -8.25 41.17 -28.91
CA LYS A 145 -9.54 41.34 -28.21
C LYS A 145 -9.70 40.43 -26.98
N ARG A 146 -8.61 39.76 -26.56
CA ARG A 146 -8.60 38.89 -25.38
C ARG A 146 -8.45 39.69 -24.09
#